data_AF-A0A3E5GID4-F1
#
_entry.id   AF-A0A3E5GID4-F1
#
_cell.length_a   1.000
_cell.length_b   1.000
_cell.length_c   1.000
_cell.angle_alpha   90.00
_cell.angle_beta   90.00
_cell.angle_gamma   90.00
#
_symmetry.space_group_name_H-M   'P 1'
#
loop_
_entity.id
_entity.type
_entity.pdbx_description
1 polymer ?
#
loop_
_entity_poly.entity_id
_entity_poly.type
_entity_poly.pdbx_seq_one_letter_code
_entity_poly.pdbx_strand_id
1 'polypeptide(L)' 'MMKECPFNSRNRCEIWTDYQVACVALQEAEELCSSNWEEISYLLDRIEILEARLIEAGIPIPK' A
#
# COMPACT_ATOMS: atom_id res chain seq x y z
N MET A 1 -16.86 -16.93 16.16
CA MET A 1 -18.24 -16.87 16.68
C MET A 1 -19.02 -15.97 15.72
N MET A 2 -19.94 -16.51 14.90
CA MET A 2 -20.78 -15.65 14.06
C MET A 2 -21.76 -14.93 14.97
N LYS A 3 -21.71 -13.60 15.00
CA LYS A 3 -22.75 -12.80 15.66
C LYS A 3 -24.03 -12.97 14.85
N GLU A 4 -25.13 -13.35 15.52
CA GLU A 4 -26.44 -13.37 14.89
C GLU A 4 -26.72 -11.99 14.30
N CYS A 5 -27.27 -11.96 13.07
CA CYS A 5 -27.54 -10.71 12.39
C CYS A 5 -28.70 -10.00 13.12
N PRO A 6 -28.51 -8.79 13.68
CA PRO A 6 -29.60 -8.06 14.34
C PRO A 6 -30.72 -7.65 13.37
N PHE A 7 -30.50 -7.80 12.06
CA PHE A 7 -31.42 -7.39 10.99
C PHE A 7 -31.97 -8.56 10.16
N ASN A 8 -31.53 -9.80 10.38
CA ASN A 8 -31.95 -10.94 9.56
C ASN A 8 -31.87 -12.27 10.35
N SER A 9 -32.93 -13.07 10.35
CA SER A 9 -32.94 -14.39 10.98
C SER A 9 -32.13 -15.46 10.23
N ARG A 10 -31.59 -15.14 9.04
CA ARG A 10 -30.63 -16.00 8.35
C ARG A 10 -29.29 -16.02 9.09
N ASN A 11 -28.73 -17.22 9.25
CA ASN A 11 -27.48 -17.51 9.97
C ASN A 11 -26.23 -16.72 9.50
N ARG A 12 -26.28 -15.99 8.38
CA ARG A 12 -25.16 -15.21 7.84
C ARG A 12 -25.60 -13.76 7.58
N CYS A 13 -24.93 -12.82 8.23
CA CYS A 13 -25.11 -11.39 8.02
C CYS A 13 -24.30 -10.93 6.80
N GLU A 14 -24.97 -10.55 5.72
CA GLU A 14 -24.31 -10.06 4.49
C GLU A 14 -23.55 -8.76 4.76
N ILE A 15 -24.14 -7.81 5.50
CA ILE A 15 -23.48 -6.55 5.90
C ILE A 15 -22.18 -6.83 6.67
N TRP A 16 -22.18 -7.81 7.58
CA TRP A 16 -20.97 -8.19 8.32
C TRP A 16 -19.92 -8.82 7.42
N THR A 17 -20.36 -9.61 6.44
CA THR A 17 -19.47 -10.23 5.45
C THR A 17 -18.82 -9.15 4.59
N ASP A 18 -19.59 -8.19 4.08
CA ASP A 18 -19.09 -7.07 3.29
C ASP A 18 -18.14 -6.19 4.10
N TYR A 19 -18.46 -5.93 5.37
CA TYR A 19 -17.56 -5.22 6.29
C TYR A 19 -16.22 -5.95 6.45
N GLN A 20 -16.24 -7.28 6.66
CA GLN A 20 -15.01 -8.06 6.76
C GLN A 20 -14.19 -8.03 5.47
N VAL A 21 -14.84 -8.12 4.31
CA VAL A 21 -14.18 -8.00 3.01
C VAL A 21 -13.53 -6.62 2.86
N ALA A 22 -14.24 -5.55 3.20
CA ALA A 22 -13.71 -4.19 3.15
C ALA A 22 -12.51 -3.99 4.09
N CYS A 23 -12.55 -4.57 5.30
CA CYS A 23 -11.43 -4.52 6.22
C CYS A 23 -10.17 -5.21 5.67
N VAL A 24 -10.32 -6.40 5.08
CA VAL A 24 -9.19 -7.12 4.47
C VAL A 24 -8.63 -6.34 3.30
N ALA A 25 -9.49 -5.86 2.39
CA ALA A 25 -9.06 -5.08 1.24
C ALA A 25 -8.34 -3.78 1.64
N LEU A 26 -8.79 -3.11 2.72
CA LEU A 26 -8.12 -1.93 3.26
C LEU A 26 -6.74 -2.29 3.81
N GLN A 27 -6.64 -3.35 4.61
CA GLN A 27 -5.36 -3.79 5.17
C GLN A 27 -4.35 -4.15 4.06
N GLU A 28 -4.77 -4.92 3.06
CA GLU A 28 -3.91 -5.27 1.92
C GLU A 28 -3.46 -4.03 1.15
N ALA A 29 -4.34 -3.06 0.95
CA ALA A 29 -4.01 -1.80 0.29
C ALA A 29 -3.03 -0.95 1.11
N GLU A 30 -3.19 -0.89 2.44
CA GLU A 30 -2.28 -0.19 3.34
C GLU A 30 -0.88 -0.81 3.32
N GLU A 31 -0.78 -2.14 3.45
CA GLU A 31 0.49 -2.87 3.40
C GLU A 31 1.20 -2.69 2.05
N LEU A 32 0.45 -2.78 0.94
CA LEU A 32 1.00 -2.58 -0.40
C LEU A 32 1.45 -1.13 -0.62
N CYS A 33 0.65 -0.15 -0.19
CA CYS A 33 1.02 1.26 -0.32
C CYS A 33 2.27 1.60 0.51
N SER A 34 2.36 1.10 1.75
CA SER A 34 3.52 1.34 2.62
C SER A 34 4.79 0.77 2.01
N SER A 35 4.76 -0.50 1.61
CA SER A 35 5.93 -1.17 1.00
C SER A 35 6.36 -0.52 -0.32
N ASN A 36 5.42 -0.17 -1.18
CA ASN A 36 5.73 0.55 -2.42
C ASN A 36 6.32 1.94 -2.15
N TRP A 37 5.80 2.65 -1.15
CA TRP A 37 6.31 3.97 -0.80
C TRP A 37 7.74 3.90 -0.26
N GLU A 38 8.04 2.93 0.60
CA GLU A 38 9.38 2.68 1.11
C GLU A 38 10.39 2.42 -0.03
N GLU A 39 10.03 1.55 -0.99
CA GLU A 39 10.90 1.24 -2.13
C GLU A 39 11.09 2.47 -3.05
N ILE A 40 10.02 3.22 -3.34
CA ILE A 40 10.10 4.44 -4.14
C ILE A 40 11.01 5.48 -3.46
N SER A 41 10.83 5.71 -2.16
CA SER A 41 11.69 6.62 -1.40
C SER A 41 13.15 6.19 -1.44
N TYR A 42 13.44 4.91 -1.20
CA TYR A 42 14.79 4.37 -1.28
C TYR A 42 15.42 4.55 -2.68
N LEU A 43 14.66 4.31 -3.75
CA LEU A 43 15.14 4.49 -5.11
C LEU A 43 15.37 5.96 -5.45
N LEU A 44 14.50 6.87 -5.00
CA LEU A 44 14.67 8.31 -5.18
C LEU A 44 15.93 8.82 -4.48
N ASP A 45 16.16 8.42 -3.22
CA ASP A 45 17.37 8.78 -2.47
C ASP A 45 18.63 8.31 -3.19
N ARG A 46 18.59 7.10 -3.76
CA ARG A 46 19.71 6.57 -4.56
C ARG A 46 19.92 7.33 -5.86
N ILE A 47 18.86 7.70 -6.55
CA ILE A 47 18.93 8.51 -7.77
C ILE A 47 19.56 9.86 -7.44
N GLU A 48 19.13 10.53 -6.37
CA GLU A 48 19.69 11.81 -5.95
C GLU A 48 21.21 11.73 -5.72
N ILE A 49 21.67 10.69 -5.02
CA ILE A 49 23.11 10.46 -4.79
C ILE A 49 23.83 10.23 -6.12
N LEU A 50 23.28 9.42 -7.02
CA LEU A 50 23.91 9.11 -8.30
C LEU A 50 23.98 10.34 -9.21
N GLU A 51 22.90 11.12 -9.29
CA GLU A 51 22.85 12.35 -10.07
C GLU A 51 23.84 13.38 -9.54
N ALA A 52 23.95 13.53 -8.22
CA ALA A 52 24.98 14.38 -7.61
C ALA A 52 26.40 13.95 -8.03
N ARG A 53 26.69 12.64 -8.05
CA ARG A 53 27.99 12.13 -8.52
C ARG A 53 28.25 12.39 -10.00
N LEU A 54 27.22 12.28 -10.85
CA LEU A 54 27.36 12.59 -12.27
C LEU A 54 27.66 14.08 -12.47
N ILE A 55 26.96 14.96 -11.75
CA ILE A 55 27.20 16.41 -11.74
C ILE A 55 28.63 16.73 -11.28
N GLU A 56 29.08 16.15 -10.16
CA GLU A 56 30.46 16.30 -9.66
C GLU A 56 31.52 15.90 -10.70
N ALA A 57 31.23 14.87 -11.50
CA ALA A 57 32.11 14.39 -12.57
C ALA A 57 31.98 15.17 -13.89
N GLY A 58 31.07 16.16 -13.97
CA GLY A 58 30.78 16.89 -15.21
C GLY A 58 30.08 16.05 -16.28
N ILE A 59 29.47 14.94 -15.88
CA ILE A 59 28.73 14.03 -16.77
C ILE A 59 27.27 14.48 -16.81
N PRO A 60 26.67 14.66 -18.00
CA PRO A 60 25.25 15.02 -18.09
C PRO A 60 24.37 13.88 -17.58
N ILE A 61 23.30 14.23 -16.88
CA ILE A 61 22.31 13.27 -16.38
C ILE A 61 21.55 12.64 -17.57
N PRO A 62 21.49 11.30 -17.67
CA PRO A 62 20.68 10.61 -18.68
C PRO A 62 19.19 10.98 -18.58
N LYS A 63 18.52 11.09 -19.74
CA LYS A 63 17.07 11.28 -19.82
C LYS A 63 16.31 9.98 -19.67
#